data_AF-W8Y4P1-F1
#
_entry.id   AF-W8Y4P1-F1
#
_cell.length_a   1.000
_cell.length_b   1.000
_cell.length_c   1.000
_cell.angle_alpha   90.00
_cell.angle_beta   90.00
_cell.angle_gamma   90.00
#
_symmetry.space_group_name_H-M   'P 1'
#
loop_
_entity.id
_entity.type
_entity.pdbx_description
1 polymer ?
#
loop_
_entity_poly.entity_id
_entity_poly.type
_entity_poly.pdbx_seq_one_letter_code
_entity_poly.pdbx_strand_id
1 'polypeptide(L)'
;MKRIVEVNEPVLHVWFEGCKDVKIMNRKWNIESNKITVLLVYCQHLIDHTKLKQAISPQAYNDLVQNSFEQSSFLASNSQFQVTPLEVENSNENVSRMLFEGKLLLIFPEYKRGYTIDGSG
;
A
#
# COMPACT_ATOMS: atom_id res chain seq x y z
N MET A 1 4.63 21.89 -13.51
CA MET A 1 5.55 20.83 -13.05
C MET A 1 4.82 20.00 -12.01
N LYS A 2 4.74 18.68 -12.19
CA LYS A 2 4.22 17.79 -11.14
C LYS A 2 5.23 17.76 -10.02
N ARG A 3 4.85 18.15 -8.81
CA ARG A 3 5.71 18.08 -7.64
C ARG A 3 5.78 16.61 -7.20
N ILE A 4 6.92 15.97 -7.42
CA ILE A 4 7.21 14.63 -6.94
C ILE A 4 7.81 14.76 -5.54
N VAL A 5 7.29 14.01 -4.58
CA VAL A 5 7.76 13.97 -3.19
C VAL A 5 7.71 12.54 -2.67
N GLU A 6 8.46 12.26 -1.61
CA GLU A 6 8.35 11.00 -0.89
C GLU A 6 6.94 10.84 -0.28
N VAL A 7 6.25 9.78 -0.67
CA VAL A 7 4.92 9.42 -0.19
C VAL A 7 5.07 8.83 1.21
N ASN A 8 4.63 9.59 2.19
CA ASN A 8 4.61 9.23 3.61
C ASN A 8 3.30 9.72 4.25
N GLU A 9 3.06 9.33 5.50
CA GLU A 9 1.83 9.64 6.22
C GLU A 9 1.52 11.16 6.26
N PRO A 10 2.44 12.06 6.64
CA PRO A 10 2.19 13.51 6.59
C PRO A 10 1.79 14.03 5.20
N VAL A 11 2.49 13.61 4.15
CA VAL A 11 2.20 14.02 2.77
C VAL A 11 0.81 13.56 2.34
N LEU A 12 0.45 12.31 2.64
CA LEU A 12 -0.86 11.76 2.32
C LEU A 12 -1.99 12.48 3.06
N HIS A 13 -1.78 12.84 4.33
CA HIS A 13 -2.76 13.62 5.09
C HIS A 13 -3.00 15.01 4.48
N VAL A 14 -1.96 15.67 3.98
CA VAL A 14 -2.10 16.95 3.28
C VAL A 14 -2.82 16.77 1.94
N TRP A 15 -2.46 15.75 1.16
CA TRP A 15 -3.06 15.53 -0.16
C TRP A 15 -4.54 15.18 -0.12
N PHE A 16 -4.96 14.47 0.92
CA PHE A 16 -6.34 14.01 1.09
C PHE A 16 -7.05 14.74 2.23
N GLU A 17 -6.56 15.92 2.62
CA GLU A 17 -7.23 16.77 3.59
C GLU A 17 -8.66 17.08 3.14
N GLY A 18 -9.64 16.82 3.99
CA GLY A 18 -11.07 17.00 3.67
C GLY A 18 -11.69 15.89 2.80
N CYS A 19 -10.91 14.95 2.25
CA CYS A 19 -11.44 13.80 1.53
C CYS A 19 -11.85 12.68 2.52
N LYS A 20 -13.15 12.46 2.70
CA LYS A 20 -13.66 11.44 3.65
C LYS A 20 -13.55 10.01 3.12
N ASP A 21 -13.38 9.87 1.81
CA ASP A 21 -13.40 8.57 1.13
C ASP A 21 -12.05 7.88 1.21
N VAL A 22 -10.95 8.64 1.24
CA VAL A 22 -9.61 8.07 1.40
C VAL A 22 -9.36 7.76 2.87
N LYS A 23 -9.03 6.51 3.16
CA LYS A 23 -8.56 6.05 4.47
C LYS A 23 -7.06 5.87 4.44
N ILE A 24 -6.40 6.44 5.44
CA ILE A 24 -4.98 6.27 5.72
C ILE A 24 -4.92 5.55 7.06
N MET A 25 -4.38 4.34 7.09
CA MET A 25 -4.27 3.53 8.30
C MET A 25 -2.83 3.11 8.54
N ASN A 26 -2.32 3.46 9.71
CA ASN A 26 -1.03 3.00 10.18
C ASN A 26 -1.19 1.66 10.94
N ARG A 27 -0.49 0.62 10.49
CA ARG A 27 -0.46 -0.70 11.13
C ARG A 27 0.96 -1.05 11.52
N LYS A 28 1.10 -1.59 12.73
CA LYS A 28 2.34 -2.20 13.20
C LYS A 28 2.22 -3.70 13.07
N TRP A 29 3.19 -4.30 12.43
CA TRP A 29 3.28 -5.74 12.24
C TRP A 29 4.54 -6.28 12.91
N ASN A 30 4.41 -7.40 13.62
CA ASN A 30 5.52 -8.07 14.29
C ASN A 30 6.00 -9.23 13.41
N ILE A 31 7.23 -9.19 12.92
CA ILE A 31 7.89 -10.29 12.19
C ILE A 31 9.07 -10.77 12.98
N GLU A 32 9.09 -12.03 13.39
CA GLU A 32 10.31 -12.72 13.86
C GLU A 32 11.21 -11.88 14.80
N SER A 33 10.59 -11.06 15.67
CA SER A 33 11.18 -10.09 16.63
C SER A 33 11.31 -8.62 16.19
N ASN A 34 11.12 -8.27 14.93
CA ASN A 34 11.09 -6.90 14.41
C ASN A 34 9.66 -6.33 14.33
N LYS A 35 9.51 -5.05 14.66
CA LYS A 35 8.27 -4.29 14.45
C LYS A 35 8.43 -3.44 13.20
N ILE A 36 7.57 -3.67 12.22
CA ILE A 36 7.53 -2.89 10.97
C ILE A 36 6.24 -2.11 10.95
N THR A 37 6.33 -0.86 10.50
CA THR A 37 5.19 0.02 10.27
C THR A 37 4.79 -0.08 8.81
N VAL A 38 3.49 -0.21 8.56
CA VAL A 38 2.94 -0.18 7.21
C VAL A 38 1.77 0.78 7.15
N LEU A 39 1.81 1.65 6.17
CA LEU A 39 0.73 2.57 5.84
C LEU A 39 -0.13 1.94 4.75
N LEU A 40 -1.40 1.78 5.08
CA LEU A 40 -2.45 1.33 4.18
C LEU A 40 -3.23 2.54 3.71
N VAL A 41 -3.34 2.73 2.40
CA VAL A 41 -4.10 3.84 1.82
C VAL A 41 -5.06 3.31 0.77
N TYR A 42 -6.34 3.64 0.90
CA TYR A 42 -7.38 3.17 -0.03
C TYR A 42 -8.59 4.10 -0.04
N CYS A 43 -9.36 4.08 -1.14
CA CYS A 43 -10.69 4.69 -1.19
C CYS A 43 -11.75 3.72 -0.65
N GLN A 44 -12.45 4.10 0.43
CA GLN A 44 -13.39 3.24 1.17
C GLN A 44 -14.54 2.71 0.32
N HIS A 45 -14.97 3.44 -0.70
CA HIS A 45 -16.12 3.11 -1.53
C HIS A 45 -15.76 2.30 -2.78
N LEU A 46 -14.46 2.20 -3.09
CA LEU A 46 -13.96 1.50 -4.29
C LEU A 46 -13.21 0.21 -3.95
N ILE A 47 -12.80 0.06 -2.69
CA ILE A 47 -12.09 -1.13 -2.23
C ILE A 47 -13.09 -2.26 -1.94
N ASP A 48 -12.78 -3.48 -2.41
CA ASP A 48 -13.40 -4.69 -1.90
C ASP A 48 -12.87 -4.95 -0.48
N HIS A 49 -13.75 -4.81 0.51
CA HIS A 49 -13.41 -5.02 1.91
C HIS A 49 -12.97 -6.46 2.24
N THR A 50 -13.34 -7.44 1.42
CA THR A 50 -12.87 -8.83 1.54
C THR A 50 -11.40 -8.91 1.14
N LYS A 51 -11.05 -8.35 -0.03
CA LYS A 51 -9.66 -8.26 -0.50
C LYS A 51 -8.80 -7.44 0.46
N LEU A 52 -9.32 -6.33 1.00
CA LEU A 52 -8.63 -5.53 2.01
C LEU A 52 -8.32 -6.37 3.26
N LYS A 53 -9.33 -7.08 3.82
CA LYS A 53 -9.13 -7.93 5.01
C LYS A 53 -8.10 -9.02 4.78
N GLN A 54 -8.10 -9.62 3.59
CA GLN A 54 -7.12 -10.62 3.22
C GLN A 54 -5.72 -10.00 3.07
N ALA A 55 -5.59 -8.87 2.39
CA ALA A 55 -4.31 -8.17 2.17
C ALA A 55 -3.65 -7.68 3.48
N ILE A 56 -4.44 -7.37 4.50
CA ILE A 56 -3.93 -6.98 5.84
C ILE A 56 -3.81 -8.14 6.81
N SER A 57 -4.11 -9.37 6.38
CA SER A 57 -3.98 -10.55 7.24
C SER A 57 -2.50 -10.82 7.54
N PRO A 58 -2.16 -11.36 8.73
CA PRO A 58 -0.79 -11.72 9.06
C PRO A 58 -0.15 -12.67 8.04
N GLN A 59 -0.94 -13.53 7.41
CA GLN A 59 -0.48 -14.49 6.39
C GLN A 59 -0.10 -13.78 5.09
N ALA A 60 -1.01 -12.98 4.53
CA ALA A 60 -0.72 -12.19 3.33
C ALA A 60 0.45 -11.23 3.54
N TYR A 61 0.61 -10.73 4.77
CA TYR A 61 1.74 -9.91 5.16
C TYR A 61 3.08 -10.68 5.12
N ASN A 62 3.15 -11.87 5.70
CA ASN A 62 4.36 -12.71 5.62
C ASN A 62 4.72 -12.99 4.16
N ASP A 63 3.73 -13.31 3.33
CA ASP A 63 3.94 -13.52 1.90
C ASP A 63 4.43 -12.24 1.23
N LEU A 64 3.80 -11.09 1.46
CA LEU A 64 4.20 -9.82 0.87
C LEU A 64 5.62 -9.43 1.28
N VAL A 65 6.00 -9.57 2.54
CA VAL A 65 7.32 -9.22 3.06
C VAL A 65 8.38 -10.19 2.54
N GLN A 66 8.20 -11.49 2.73
CA GLN A 66 9.17 -12.48 2.28
C GLN A 66 9.45 -12.33 0.77
N ASN A 67 8.40 -12.08 -0.03
CA ASN A 67 8.53 -11.88 -1.48
C ASN A 67 8.98 -10.47 -1.91
N SER A 68 8.93 -9.47 -1.03
CA SER A 68 9.34 -8.09 -1.37
C SER A 68 10.76 -7.75 -0.91
N PHE A 69 11.27 -8.42 0.13
CA PHE A 69 12.62 -8.22 0.64
C PHE A 69 13.65 -9.15 -0.01
N GLU A 70 13.26 -10.36 -0.40
CA GLU A 70 14.08 -11.25 -1.22
C GLU A 70 13.65 -11.12 -2.69
N GLN A 71 14.58 -10.69 -3.54
CA GLN A 71 14.54 -10.58 -5.01
C GLN A 71 13.19 -10.85 -5.73
N SER A 72 12.79 -9.83 -6.49
CA SER A 72 11.61 -9.61 -7.34
C SER A 72 11.13 -10.73 -8.30
N SER A 73 11.63 -11.96 -8.23
CA SER A 73 11.27 -13.06 -9.15
C SER A 73 10.28 -14.08 -8.59
N PHE A 74 9.87 -14.01 -7.31
CA PHE A 74 8.96 -15.00 -6.71
C PHE A 74 7.49 -14.53 -6.54
N LEU A 75 7.20 -13.26 -6.81
CA LEU A 75 5.84 -12.66 -6.76
C LEU A 75 4.84 -13.26 -7.77
N ALA A 76 5.28 -14.19 -8.63
CA ALA A 76 4.49 -14.68 -9.76
C ALA A 76 3.69 -15.98 -9.48
N SER A 77 3.94 -16.70 -8.39
CA SER A 77 3.47 -18.10 -8.30
C SER A 77 2.50 -18.43 -7.17
N ASN A 78 2.39 -17.65 -6.09
CA ASN A 78 1.56 -18.04 -4.93
C ASN A 78 0.72 -16.94 -4.25
N SER A 79 0.80 -15.67 -4.65
CA SER A 79 -0.04 -14.64 -4.02
C SER A 79 -1.44 -14.59 -4.66
N GLN A 80 -2.49 -14.64 -3.84
CA GLN A 80 -3.88 -14.36 -4.24
C GLN A 80 -4.07 -12.92 -4.78
N PHE A 81 -3.03 -12.08 -4.69
CA PHE A 81 -3.02 -10.68 -5.09
C PHE A 81 -2.02 -10.44 -6.22
N GLN A 82 -2.44 -9.65 -7.21
CA GLN A 82 -1.52 -9.01 -8.14
C GLN A 82 -0.91 -7.78 -7.46
N VAL A 83 0.38 -7.87 -7.13
CA VAL A 83 1.13 -6.82 -6.45
C VAL A 83 2.02 -6.13 -7.48
N THR A 84 1.95 -4.81 -7.54
CA THR A 84 2.83 -4.00 -8.41
C THR A 84 3.68 -3.07 -7.55
N PRO A 85 5.00 -2.93 -7.82
CA PRO A 85 5.83 -1.94 -7.14
C PRO A 85 5.29 -0.51 -7.33
N LEU A 86 5.30 0.27 -6.25
CA LEU A 86 5.00 1.70 -6.26
C LEU A 86 6.31 2.46 -6.01
N GLU A 87 6.63 3.37 -6.92
CA GLU A 87 7.65 4.39 -6.66
C GLU A 87 7.20 5.27 -5.51
N VAL A 88 7.95 5.23 -4.40
CA VAL A 88 7.65 6.03 -3.20
C VAL A 88 7.84 7.51 -3.43
N GLU A 89 8.66 7.91 -4.41
CA GLU A 89 8.64 9.28 -4.91
C GLU A 89 7.52 9.41 -5.92
N ASN A 90 6.47 10.15 -5.56
CA ASN A 90 5.29 10.22 -6.40
C ASN A 90 4.60 11.59 -6.36
N SER A 91 3.67 11.78 -7.28
CA SER A 91 2.82 12.98 -7.34
C SER A 91 1.44 12.71 -6.76
N ASN A 92 0.82 13.74 -6.18
CA ASN A 92 -0.56 13.65 -5.69
C ASN A 92 -1.50 13.13 -6.80
N GLU A 93 -1.36 13.64 -8.01
CA GLU A 93 -2.20 13.24 -9.16
C GLU A 93 -2.13 11.73 -9.44
N ASN A 94 -0.92 11.15 -9.42
CA ASN A 94 -0.77 9.73 -9.69
C ASN A 94 -1.28 8.88 -8.52
N VAL A 95 -0.98 9.26 -7.27
CA VAL A 95 -1.47 8.56 -6.06
C VAL A 95 -2.99 8.62 -5.98
N SER A 96 -3.58 9.80 -6.22
CA SER A 96 -5.02 9.99 -6.33
C SER A 96 -5.62 9.09 -7.40
N ARG A 97 -5.05 9.09 -8.62
CA ARG A 97 -5.50 8.22 -9.71
C ARG A 97 -5.53 6.75 -9.26
N MET A 98 -4.46 6.24 -8.66
CA MET A 98 -4.41 4.84 -8.20
C MET A 98 -5.48 4.53 -7.16
N LEU A 99 -5.68 5.41 -6.17
CA LEU A 99 -6.70 5.22 -5.13
C LEU A 99 -8.13 5.25 -5.69
N PHE A 100 -8.40 6.16 -6.63
CA PHE A 100 -9.71 6.29 -7.28
C PHE A 100 -9.92 5.32 -8.44
N GLU A 101 -8.90 4.54 -8.81
CA GLU A 101 -9.01 3.32 -9.61
C GLU A 101 -9.28 2.09 -8.73
N GLY A 102 -9.45 2.25 -7.42
CA GLY A 102 -9.73 1.15 -6.49
C GLY A 102 -8.50 0.38 -6.01
N LYS A 103 -7.29 0.91 -6.20
CA LYS A 103 -6.07 0.27 -5.71
C LYS A 103 -5.88 0.49 -4.22
N LEU A 104 -5.38 -0.53 -3.55
CA LEU A 104 -4.81 -0.45 -2.20
C LEU A 104 -3.33 -0.11 -2.32
N LEU A 105 -2.90 0.94 -1.64
CA LEU A 105 -1.49 1.28 -1.48
C LEU A 105 -0.98 0.72 -0.16
N LEU A 106 0.18 0.08 -0.22
CA LEU A 106 0.97 -0.40 0.90
C LEU A 106 2.30 0.34 0.90
N ILE A 107 2.58 1.14 1.92
CA ILE A 107 3.86 1.86 2.03
C ILE A 107 4.57 1.37 3.28
N PHE A 108 5.85 1.07 3.11
CA PHE A 108 6.78 0.58 4.12
C PHE A 108 7.83 1.67 4.39
N PRO A 109 7.57 2.60 5.34
CA PRO A 109 8.40 3.80 5.52
C PRO A 109 9.86 3.47 5.85
N GLU A 110 10.09 2.47 6.71
CA GLU A 110 11.43 2.03 7.14
C GLU A 110 12.30 1.56 5.98
N TYR A 111 11.67 1.11 4.90
CA TYR A 111 12.34 0.55 3.74
C TYR A 111 12.27 1.45 2.50
N LYS A 112 11.57 2.59 2.60
CA LYS A 112 11.28 3.49 1.47
C LYS A 112 10.74 2.72 0.25
N ARG A 113 9.80 1.81 0.50
CA ARG A 113 9.18 0.98 -0.54
C ARG A 113 7.67 1.09 -0.48
N GLY A 114 7.05 0.99 -1.64
CA GLY A 114 5.60 0.95 -1.76
C GLY A 114 5.17 -0.15 -2.72
N TYR A 115 3.92 -0.58 -2.58
CA TYR A 115 3.26 -1.50 -3.49
C TYR A 115 1.81 -1.07 -3.70
N THR A 116 1.26 -1.43 -4.85
CA THR A 116 -0.18 -1.37 -5.12
C THR A 116 -0.74 -2.76 -5.30
N ILE A 117 -1.91 -2.99 -4.73
CA ILE A 117 -2.72 -4.20 -4.93
C ILE A 117 -4.02 -3.77 -5.60
N ASP A 118 -4.47 -4.51 -6.61
CA ASP A 118 -5.79 -4.30 -7.16
C ASP A 118 -6.86 -4.75 -6.14
N GLY A 119 -7.56 -3.76 -5.59
CA GLY A 119 -8.62 -3.97 -4.63
C GLY A 119 -10.01 -3.83 -5.22
N SER A 120 -10.13 -3.49 -6.51
CA SER A 120 -11.39 -3.45 -7.22
C SER A 120 -11.84 -4.88 -7.58
N GLY A 121 -13.14 -5.14 -7.55
CA GLY A 121 -13.75 -6.44 -7.84
C GLY A 121 -14.72 -6.34 -9.00
#